data_AF-A0A414X7B8-F1
#
_entry.id   AF-A0A414X7B8-F1
#
_cell.length_a   1.000
_cell.length_b   1.000
_cell.length_c   1.000
_cell.angle_alpha   90.00
_cell.angle_beta   90.00
_cell.angle_gamma   90.00
#
_symmetry.space_group_name_H-M   'P 1'
#
loop_
_entity.id
_entity.type
_entity.pdbx_description
1 polymer ?
#
loop_
_entity_poly.entity_id
_entity_poly.type
_entity_poly.pdbx_seq_one_letter_code
_entity_poly.pdbx_strand_id
1 'polypeptide(L)' 'MKDSEIHYFLSGLKDLRELFLVIDEIKSETGMTPDVIKYGDKKLKYSSKDGKSLKNGDLNEELYIERNLIPAK' A
#
# COMPACT_ATOMS: atom_id res chain seq x y z
N MET A 1 -18.28 -16.34 -3.78
CA MET A 1 -17.58 -15.48 -4.77
C MET A 1 -16.28 -16.18 -5.13
N LYS A 2 -15.76 -15.99 -6.36
CA LYS A 2 -14.43 -16.47 -6.72
C LYS A 2 -13.44 -15.37 -6.38
N ASP A 3 -12.38 -15.73 -5.68
CA ASP A 3 -11.26 -14.82 -5.47
C ASP A 3 -10.49 -14.69 -6.79
N SER A 4 -10.12 -13.47 -7.14
CA SER A 4 -9.35 -13.16 -8.35
C SER A 4 -8.28 -12.16 -7.97
N GLU A 5 -7.06 -12.38 -8.45
CA GLU A 5 -5.89 -11.60 -8.06
C GLU A 5 -5.25 -10.95 -9.29
N ILE A 6 -4.80 -9.71 -9.11
CA ILE A 6 -3.97 -8.99 -10.09
C ILE A 6 -2.72 -8.50 -9.35
N HIS A 7 -1.55 -8.75 -9.94
CA HIS A 7 -0.25 -8.40 -9.38
C HIS A 7 0.42 -7.34 -10.25
N TYR A 8 0.73 -6.18 -9.66
CA TYR A 8 1.45 -5.09 -10.33
C TYR A 8 2.88 -4.98 -9.79
N PHE A 9 3.85 -4.86 -10.68
CA PHE A 9 5.23 -4.52 -10.35
C PHE A 9 5.47 -3.06 -10.71
N LEU A 10 5.60 -2.22 -9.69
CA LEU A 10 5.87 -0.79 -9.83
C LEU A 10 7.35 -0.54 -9.53
N SER A 11 8.06 0.09 -10.47
CA SER A 11 9.47 0.44 -10.33
C SER A 11 9.66 1.96 -10.41
N GLY A 12 10.70 2.48 -9.75
CA GLY A 12 11.05 3.90 -9.79
C GLY A 12 10.31 4.78 -8.77
N LEU A 13 9.53 4.17 -7.87
CA LEU A 13 8.93 4.85 -6.73
C LEU A 13 10.02 5.17 -5.70
N LYS A 14 9.99 6.39 -5.17
CA LYS A 14 10.97 6.85 -4.16
C LYS A 14 10.66 6.35 -2.76
N ASP A 15 9.39 6.26 -2.41
CA ASP A 15 8.91 5.98 -1.07
C ASP A 15 7.49 5.38 -1.07
N LEU A 16 6.97 5.03 0.11
CA LEU A 16 5.60 4.53 0.24
C LEU A 16 4.55 5.60 -0.09
N ARG A 17 4.84 6.90 0.00
CA ARG A 17 3.86 7.94 -0.33
C ARG A 17 3.55 7.91 -1.82
N GLU A 18 4.57 7.81 -2.67
CA GLU A 18 4.39 7.68 -4.11
C GLU A 18 3.58 6.42 -4.47
N LEU A 19 3.83 5.30 -3.79
CA LEU A 19 3.00 4.09 -3.96
C LEU A 19 1.52 4.34 -3.63
N PHE A 20 1.24 5.08 -2.56
CA PHE A 20 -0.12 5.42 -2.17
C PHE A 20 -0.81 6.40 -3.12
N LEU A 21 -0.06 7.22 -3.87
CA LEU A 21 -0.60 8.02 -4.96
C LEU A 21 -1.06 7.13 -6.13
N VAL A 22 -0.25 6.14 -6.51
CA VAL A 22 -0.64 5.17 -7.57
C VAL A 22 -1.87 4.36 -7.15
N ILE A 23 -1.94 3.93 -5.88
CA ILE A 23 -3.13 3.22 -5.36
C ILE A 23 -4.38 4.10 -5.43
N ASP A 24 -4.26 5.40 -5.14
CA ASP A 24 -5.38 6.33 -5.27
C ASP A 24 -5.86 6.45 -6.72
N GLU A 25 -4.95 6.51 -7.69
CA GLU A 25 -5.28 6.57 -9.13
C GLU A 25 -5.98 5.29 -9.59
N ILE A 26 -5.47 4.12 -9.20
CA ILE A 26 -6.13 2.84 -9.49
C ILE A 26 -7.53 2.84 -8.87
N LYS A 27 -7.66 3.29 -7.62
CA LYS A 27 -8.95 3.36 -6.93
C LYS A 27 -9.91 4.33 -7.61
N SER A 28 -9.45 5.49 -8.08
CA SER A 28 -10.34 6.47 -8.72
C SER A 28 -10.90 5.94 -10.04
N GLU A 29 -10.11 5.18 -10.80
CA GLU A 29 -10.53 4.61 -12.09
C GLU A 29 -11.37 3.35 -11.95
N THR A 30 -11.05 2.50 -10.96
CA THR A 30 -11.60 1.13 -10.88
C THR A 30 -12.51 0.89 -9.68
N GLY A 31 -12.48 1.79 -8.69
CA GLY A 31 -13.08 1.55 -7.38
C GLY A 31 -12.34 0.50 -6.53
N MET A 32 -11.26 -0.10 -7.03
CA MET A 32 -10.54 -1.19 -6.37
C MET A 32 -9.41 -0.68 -5.49
N THR A 33 -9.16 -1.38 -4.39
CA THR A 33 -7.98 -1.16 -3.54
C THR A 33 -7.30 -2.51 -3.28
N PRO A 34 -5.97 -2.54 -3.15
CA PRO A 34 -5.29 -3.78 -2.78
C PRO A 34 -5.65 -4.17 -1.34
N ASP A 35 -5.69 -5.47 -1.05
CA ASP A 35 -5.70 -5.95 0.33
C ASP A 35 -4.30 -5.96 0.94
N VAL A 36 -3.29 -6.16 0.09
CA VAL A 36 -1.89 -6.33 0.48
C VAL A 36 -0.99 -5.50 -0.43
N ILE A 37 0.00 -4.86 0.19
CA ILE A 37 1.10 -4.18 -0.49
C ILE A 37 2.38 -4.98 -0.28
N LYS A 38 3.15 -5.20 -1.35
CA LYS A 38 4.54 -5.66 -1.22
C LYS A 38 5.47 -4.47 -1.47
N TYR A 39 6.32 -4.16 -0.49
CA TYR A 39 7.24 -3.03 -0.54
C TYR A 39 8.64 -3.51 -0.13
N GLY A 40 9.53 -3.64 -1.11
CA GLY A 40 10.80 -4.35 -0.96
C GLY A 40 10.58 -5.81 -0.54
N ASP A 41 11.20 -6.20 0.56
CA ASP A 41 11.10 -7.53 1.19
C ASP A 41 9.87 -7.68 2.09
N LYS A 42 9.12 -6.60 2.32
CA LYS A 42 8.03 -6.55 3.32
C LYS A 42 6.67 -6.76 2.66
N LYS A 43 5.82 -7.50 3.35
CA LYS A 43 4.40 -7.67 3.01
C LYS A 43 3.59 -6.89 4.03
N LEU A 44 2.80 -5.93 3.57
CA LEU A 44 2.03 -5.01 4.40
C LEU A 44 0.54 -5.19 4.13
N LYS A 45 -0.28 -5.12 5.17
CA LYS A 45 -1.73 -4.95 5.01
C LYS A 45 -1.99 -3.53 4.49
N TYR A 46 -2.87 -3.41 3.50
CA TYR A 46 -3.32 -2.09 3.08
C TYR A 46 -4.21 -1.46 4.16
N SER A 47 -3.87 -0.23 4.57
CA SER A 47 -4.65 0.57 5.51
C SER A 47 -4.94 1.93 4.89
N SER A 48 -6.18 2.16 4.46
CA SER A 48 -6.58 3.45 3.89
C SER A 48 -6.41 4.59 4.90
N LYS A 49 -6.62 4.32 6.21
CA LYS A 49 -6.44 5.29 7.28
C LYS A 49 -4.97 5.69 7.43
N ASP A 50 -4.10 4.72 7.62
CA ASP A 50 -2.67 4.99 7.81
C ASP A 50 -2.04 5.54 6.52
N GLY A 51 -2.51 5.11 5.35
CA GLY A 51 -2.11 5.63 4.06
C GLY A 51 -2.44 7.12 3.88
N LYS A 52 -3.61 7.54 4.37
CA LYS A 52 -3.98 8.97 4.40
C LYS A 52 -3.05 9.75 5.34
N SER A 53 -2.79 9.25 6.55
CA SER A 53 -1.86 9.88 7.49
C SER A 53 -0.43 9.94 6.95
N LEU A 54 0.03 8.90 6.25
CA LEU A 54 1.35 8.84 5.61
C LEU A 54 1.51 9.92 4.54
N LYS A 55 0.51 10.09 3.67
CA LYS A 55 0.48 11.13 2.63
C LYS A 55 0.42 12.54 3.21
N ASN A 56 -0.29 12.74 4.32
CA ASN A 56 -0.40 14.03 4.98
C ASN A 56 0.84 14.40 5.82
N GLY A 57 1.74 13.44 6.07
CA GLY A 57 2.92 13.64 6.91
C GLY A 57 2.68 13.43 8.41
N ASP A 58 1.47 13.05 8.81
CA ASP A 58 1.11 12.73 10.20
C ASP A 58 1.70 11.38 10.68
N LEU A 59 2.05 10.53 9.72
CA LEU A 59 2.70 9.23 9.93
C LEU A 59 3.95 9.17 9.04
N ASN A 60 5.05 8.65 9.59
CA ASN A 60 6.24 8.38 8.79
C ASN A 60 6.21 6.96 8.20
N GLU A 61 7.13 6.68 7.27
CA GLU A 61 7.16 5.41 6.55
C GLU A 61 7.43 4.21 7.47
N GLU A 62 8.38 4.36 8.39
CA GLU A 62 8.77 3.30 9.33
C GLU A 62 7.59 2.85 10.21
N LEU A 63 6.85 3.81 10.77
CA LEU A 63 5.67 3.53 11.58
C LEU A 63 4.52 2.94 10.76
N TYR A 64 4.34 3.36 9.50
CA TYR A 64 3.37 2.71 8.61
C TYR A 64 3.72 1.23 8.44
N ILE A 65 4.99 0.95 8.12
CA ILE A 65 5.50 -0.41 7.91
C ILE A 65 5.30 -1.24 9.18
N GLU A 66 5.73 -0.75 10.34
CA GLU A 66 5.63 -1.47 11.61
C GLU A 66 4.19 -1.86 11.94
N ARG A 67 3.25 -0.92 11.82
CA ARG A 67 1.83 -1.13 12.16
C ARG A 67 1.13 -2.11 11.22
N ASN A 68 1.57 -2.16 9.97
CA ASN A 68 0.87 -2.89 8.92
C ASN A 68 1.63 -4.13 8.45
N LEU A 69 2.78 -4.45 9.05
CA LEU A 69 3.58 -5.62 8.68
C LEU A 69 2.78 -6.91 8.87
N ILE A 70 2.75 -7.73 7.83
CA ILE A 70 2.25 -9.09 7.88
C ILE A 70 3.44 -9.99 8.19
N PRO A 71 3.49 -10.66 9.36
CA PRO A 71 4.62 -11.53 9.72
C PRO A 71 4.83 -12.63 8.69
N ALA A 72 6.09 -12.91 8.37
CA ALA A 72 6.43 -14.13 7.64
C ALA A 72 6.07 -15.34 8.52
N LYS A 73 5.45 -16.35 7.90
CA LYS A 73 5.22 -17.65 8.54
C LYS A 73 6.50 -18.47 8.55
#